data_AF-A0A1Q9DL90-F1
#
_entry.id   AF-A0A1Q9DL90-F1
#
_cell.length_a   1.000
_cell.length_b   1.000
_cell.length_c   1.000
_cell.angle_alpha   90.00
_cell.angle_beta   90.00
_cell.angle_gamma   90.00
#
_symmetry.space_group_name_H-M   'P 1'
#
loop_
_entity.id
_entity.type
_entity.pdbx_description
1 polymer ?
#
loop_
_entity_poly.entity_id
_entity_poly.type
_entity_poly.pdbx_seq_one_letter_code
_entity_poly.pdbx_strand_id
1 'polypeptide(L)'
;MSEPPHDAGEAPTSTVLTNDLKSPIEVKVDGDWEVLYPRRTLTLRIPVATAEVRLREDRELQGRADRTTIKLSASESFGAFGEEVQRREGLEAEAIMREARRLRIAERLRQAAFQQEVSKSMCYEHWEAGLKFAVMFVITGIMIVCVVLIPPGQADTAALLACGTLLPCCCINLKAWDAKESGELSLPDDLYFSVGPYLLLPQLAIGAPGLGRLYRARRHPRILVDRIHHMAHGMLFHRLVGVSFLRFAGAWDRLVEGARGGGVSAAVVFLPEGTDDFGNHDAIPPKEHLQGSCWCVPLYGEKKPWGCRWWSKWIENIEQAVEYGAELEVYFFPGRLGQGRVQSFMTAGQEHLRRDSINARRAEFEDSDEMRQALAAGLQNLSLGEREDGSSQYSREVQRLFMAWLPPDDRNFMEASEGLGNSQKAEVAWLERKGYAYTRVDVATWLSKDYDDIVLEPESRSSLPTAYGSSKKLVESL
;
A
#
# COMPACT_ATOMS: atom_id res chain seq x y z
N MET A 1 -61.91 -10.61 -60.40
CA MET A 1 -61.18 -9.71 -59.48
C MET A 1 -60.09 -10.56 -58.85
N SER A 2 -58.86 -10.38 -59.33
CA SER A 2 -57.71 -11.20 -58.95
C SER A 2 -57.02 -10.53 -57.76
N GLU A 3 -56.83 -11.27 -56.67
CA GLU A 3 -56.09 -10.79 -55.50
C GLU A 3 -54.65 -10.43 -55.88
N PRO A 4 -54.09 -9.32 -55.35
CA PRO A 4 -52.71 -8.97 -55.58
C PRO A 4 -51.78 -10.00 -54.91
N PRO A 5 -50.63 -10.32 -55.51
CA PRO A 5 -49.68 -11.26 -54.93
C PRO A 5 -49.21 -10.71 -53.58
N HIS A 6 -49.32 -11.54 -52.54
CA HIS A 6 -48.68 -11.30 -51.25
C HIS A 6 -47.20 -11.02 -51.46
N ASP A 7 -46.76 -9.82 -51.07
CA ASP A 7 -45.34 -9.47 -50.96
C ASP A 7 -44.61 -10.58 -50.21
N ALA A 8 -43.70 -11.26 -50.90
CA ALA A 8 -42.78 -12.21 -50.28
C ALA A 8 -41.94 -11.41 -49.29
N GLY A 9 -42.29 -11.52 -48.00
CA GLY A 9 -41.63 -10.79 -46.92
C GLY A 9 -40.12 -10.91 -47.03
N GLU A 10 -39.46 -9.78 -47.27
CA GLU A 10 -38.02 -9.66 -47.36
C GLU A 10 -37.42 -10.21 -46.05
N ALA A 11 -36.68 -11.32 -46.15
CA ALA A 11 -36.11 -11.97 -44.97
C ALA A 11 -35.26 -10.94 -44.19
N PRO A 12 -35.36 -10.89 -42.85
CA PRO A 12 -34.61 -9.92 -42.06
C PRO A 12 -33.12 -10.02 -42.38
N THR A 13 -32.58 -8.97 -42.98
CA THR A 13 -31.22 -8.96 -43.55
C THR A 13 -30.13 -8.72 -42.51
N SER A 14 -30.49 -8.49 -41.25
CA SER A 14 -29.55 -8.21 -40.17
C SER A 14 -29.91 -8.94 -38.87
N THR A 15 -28.88 -9.40 -38.17
CA THR A 15 -28.98 -9.94 -36.81
C THR A 15 -28.34 -8.93 -35.86
N VAL A 16 -29.03 -8.64 -34.75
CA VAL A 16 -28.50 -7.74 -33.71
C VAL A 16 -27.97 -8.58 -32.55
N LEU A 17 -26.66 -8.50 -32.30
CA LEU A 17 -26.01 -9.10 -31.14
C LEU A 17 -25.91 -8.05 -30.03
N THR A 18 -26.37 -8.40 -28.82
CA THR A 18 -26.22 -7.57 -27.62
C THR A 18 -25.23 -8.24 -26.67
N ASN A 19 -24.19 -7.50 -26.25
CA ASN A 19 -23.37 -7.93 -25.12
C ASN A 19 -24.07 -7.54 -23.81
N ASP A 20 -24.81 -8.48 -23.24
CA ASP A 20 -25.50 -8.37 -21.94
C ASP A 20 -24.64 -8.87 -20.76
N LEU A 21 -23.41 -9.33 -21.02
CA LEU A 21 -22.42 -9.68 -20.01
C LEU A 21 -21.75 -8.41 -19.44
N LYS A 22 -21.11 -8.52 -18.27
CA LYS A 22 -20.36 -7.41 -17.65
C LYS A 22 -18.92 -7.31 -18.18
N SER A 23 -18.48 -8.31 -18.93
CA SER A 23 -17.13 -8.43 -19.49
C SER A 23 -17.11 -8.03 -20.97
N PRO A 24 -16.01 -7.44 -21.47
CA PRO A 24 -15.82 -7.26 -22.89
C PRO A 24 -15.72 -8.63 -23.60
N ILE A 25 -16.41 -8.76 -24.72
CA ILE A 25 -16.28 -9.91 -25.61
C ILE A 25 -15.70 -9.46 -26.95
N GLU A 26 -15.11 -10.39 -27.67
CA GLU A 26 -14.73 -10.20 -29.06
C GLU A 26 -15.70 -10.98 -29.95
N VAL A 27 -16.18 -10.35 -31.02
CA VAL A 27 -17.13 -10.91 -31.98
C VAL A 27 -16.43 -10.99 -33.33
N LYS A 28 -16.53 -12.13 -34.01
CA LYS A 28 -15.92 -12.30 -35.32
C LYS A 28 -16.80 -11.71 -36.42
N VAL A 29 -16.34 -10.65 -37.08
CA VAL A 29 -17.01 -9.92 -38.16
C VAL A 29 -16.12 -9.94 -39.39
N ASP A 30 -16.61 -10.48 -40.51
CA ASP A 30 -15.87 -10.55 -41.78
C ASP A 30 -14.47 -11.18 -41.71
N GLY A 31 -14.23 -12.03 -40.71
CA GLY A 31 -12.96 -12.72 -40.47
C GLY A 31 -12.09 -12.09 -39.40
N ASP A 32 -12.35 -10.83 -39.04
CA ASP A 32 -11.65 -10.08 -38.00
C ASP A 32 -12.40 -10.10 -36.67
N TRP A 33 -11.69 -9.84 -35.57
CA TRP A 33 -12.27 -9.79 -34.22
C TRP A 33 -12.53 -8.35 -33.80
N GLU A 34 -13.79 -8.01 -33.58
CA GLU A 34 -14.22 -6.70 -33.08
C GLU A 34 -14.59 -6.77 -31.60
N VAL A 35 -14.27 -5.72 -30.84
CA VAL A 35 -14.58 -5.66 -29.40
C VAL A 35 -15.99 -5.15 -29.18
N LEU A 36 -16.81 -5.93 -28.47
CA LEU A 36 -18.13 -5.51 -28.03
C LEU A 36 -18.13 -5.35 -26.51
N TYR A 37 -18.09 -4.10 -26.04
CA TYR A 37 -18.14 -3.78 -24.60
C TYR A 37 -19.52 -4.04 -24.00
N PRO A 38 -19.63 -4.15 -22.66
CA PRO A 38 -20.89 -4.36 -21.97
C PRO A 38 -21.97 -3.37 -22.36
N ARG A 39 -23.20 -3.88 -22.51
CA ARG A 39 -24.43 -3.16 -22.87
C ARG A 39 -24.42 -2.55 -24.27
N ARG A 40 -23.45 -2.90 -25.12
CA ARG A 40 -23.42 -2.48 -26.51
C ARG A 40 -24.07 -3.52 -27.41
N THR A 41 -24.52 -3.03 -28.56
CA THR A 41 -25.11 -3.84 -29.61
C THR A 41 -24.27 -3.72 -30.87
N LEU A 42 -24.18 -4.82 -31.61
CA LEU A 42 -23.51 -4.92 -32.89
C LEU A 42 -24.50 -5.46 -33.92
N THR A 43 -24.65 -4.75 -35.04
CA THR A 43 -25.50 -5.19 -36.15
C THR A 43 -24.65 -5.95 -37.15
N LEU A 44 -24.85 -7.27 -37.22
CA LEU A 44 -24.13 -8.14 -38.14
C LEU A 44 -24.82 -8.06 -39.51
N ARG A 45 -24.16 -7.39 -40.45
CA ARG A 45 -24.55 -7.39 -41.88
C ARG A 45 -23.98 -8.66 -42.52
N ILE A 46 -24.59 -9.18 -43.59
CA ILE A 46 -24.02 -10.21 -44.49
C ILE A 46 -24.23 -11.67 -43.98
N PRO A 47 -24.45 -12.69 -44.87
CA PRO A 47 -24.96 -14.00 -44.48
C PRO A 47 -23.89 -14.92 -43.87
N VAL A 48 -23.43 -14.63 -42.66
CA VAL A 48 -22.58 -15.57 -41.91
C VAL A 48 -23.49 -16.63 -41.28
N ALA A 49 -23.35 -17.89 -41.68
CA ALA A 49 -24.18 -18.99 -41.14
C ALA A 49 -24.09 -19.11 -39.60
N THR A 50 -22.95 -18.70 -39.03
CA THR A 50 -22.61 -18.84 -37.62
C THR A 50 -21.95 -17.57 -37.09
N ALA A 51 -22.39 -17.07 -35.93
CA ALA A 51 -21.68 -16.03 -35.20
C ALA A 51 -20.69 -16.67 -34.22
N GLU A 52 -19.44 -16.19 -34.16
CA GLU A 52 -18.43 -16.62 -33.19
C GLU A 52 -18.15 -15.49 -32.21
N VAL A 53 -18.10 -15.82 -30.92
CA VAL A 53 -17.69 -14.90 -29.85
C VAL A 53 -16.61 -15.55 -28.99
N ARG A 54 -15.78 -14.73 -28.35
CA ARG A 54 -14.85 -15.18 -27.30
C ARG A 54 -14.71 -14.14 -26.21
N LEU A 55 -14.32 -14.58 -25.02
CA LEU A 55 -14.05 -13.67 -23.91
C LEU A 55 -12.73 -12.94 -24.20
N ARG A 56 -12.72 -11.62 -24.04
CA ARG A 56 -11.52 -10.84 -24.35
C ARG A 56 -10.36 -11.08 -23.38
N GLU A 57 -10.68 -11.37 -22.11
CA GLU A 57 -9.67 -11.70 -21.09
C GLU A 57 -9.12 -13.13 -21.23
N ASP A 58 -9.89 -14.05 -21.83
CA ASP A 58 -9.52 -15.45 -22.01
C ASP A 58 -10.02 -15.95 -23.37
N ARG A 59 -9.10 -15.94 -24.34
CA ARG A 59 -9.40 -16.29 -25.73
C ARG A 59 -9.73 -17.77 -25.93
N GLU A 60 -9.42 -18.63 -24.96
CA GLU A 60 -9.77 -20.05 -25.00
C GLU A 60 -11.26 -20.26 -24.72
N LEU A 61 -11.88 -19.34 -23.97
CA LEU A 61 -13.31 -19.34 -23.72
C LEU A 61 -14.05 -18.70 -24.90
N GLN A 62 -14.61 -19.55 -25.77
CA GLN A 62 -15.31 -19.17 -26.99
C GLN A 62 -16.67 -19.85 -27.12
N GLY A 63 -17.56 -19.24 -27.89
CA GLY A 63 -18.91 -19.74 -28.16
C GLY A 63 -19.33 -19.50 -29.61
N ARG A 64 -20.26 -20.34 -30.08
CA ARG A 64 -20.83 -20.25 -31.43
C ARG A 64 -22.34 -20.28 -31.36
N ALA A 65 -22.99 -19.49 -32.23
CA ALA A 65 -24.43 -19.42 -32.34
C ALA A 65 -24.87 -19.62 -33.79
N ASP A 66 -25.82 -20.52 -34.01
CA ASP A 66 -26.48 -20.70 -35.30
C ASP A 66 -27.61 -19.67 -35.47
N ARG A 67 -27.78 -19.17 -36.71
CA ARG A 67 -28.62 -18.01 -37.06
C ARG A 67 -30.15 -18.18 -36.96
N THR A 68 -30.66 -18.97 -36.02
CA THR A 68 -32.12 -19.18 -35.94
C THR A 68 -32.90 -17.95 -35.45
N THR A 69 -32.23 -16.93 -34.89
CA THR A 69 -32.89 -15.76 -34.28
C THR A 69 -32.39 -14.41 -34.80
N ILE A 70 -33.31 -13.43 -34.87
CA ILE A 70 -33.04 -12.03 -35.29
C ILE A 70 -32.23 -11.28 -34.22
N LYS A 71 -32.33 -11.70 -32.96
CA LYS A 71 -31.65 -11.10 -31.80
C LYS A 71 -30.84 -12.17 -31.09
N LEU A 72 -29.56 -11.89 -30.89
CA LEU A 72 -28.64 -12.71 -30.12
C LEU A 72 -28.28 -11.96 -28.83
N SER A 73 -28.32 -12.67 -27.71
CA SER A 73 -27.73 -12.25 -26.43
C SER A 73 -26.42 -13.02 -26.24
N ALA A 74 -25.37 -12.33 -25.78
CA ALA A 74 -24.09 -12.97 -25.52
C ALA A 74 -24.20 -14.04 -24.44
N SER A 75 -25.05 -13.83 -23.42
CA SER A 75 -25.23 -14.77 -22.32
C SER A 75 -26.07 -16.00 -22.66
N GLU A 76 -27.03 -15.90 -23.59
CA GLU A 76 -27.97 -17.00 -23.87
C GLU A 76 -27.67 -17.71 -25.20
N SER A 77 -27.16 -17.00 -26.21
CA SER A 77 -27.18 -17.50 -27.59
C SER A 77 -25.97 -18.35 -27.98
N PHE A 78 -24.92 -18.40 -27.15
CA PHE A 78 -23.61 -19.00 -27.51
C PHE A 78 -23.28 -20.28 -26.73
N GLY A 79 -24.30 -21.03 -26.30
CA GLY A 79 -24.15 -22.27 -25.55
C GLY A 79 -23.49 -22.06 -24.19
N ALA A 80 -22.55 -22.94 -23.81
CA ALA A 80 -21.86 -22.89 -22.52
C ALA A 80 -21.01 -21.62 -22.31
N PHE A 81 -20.72 -20.86 -23.36
CA PHE A 81 -19.96 -19.62 -23.28
C PHE A 81 -20.57 -18.63 -22.29
N GLY A 82 -21.87 -18.34 -22.43
CA GLY A 82 -22.53 -17.33 -21.61
C GLY A 82 -22.59 -17.71 -20.14
N GLU A 83 -22.95 -18.97 -19.84
CA GLU A 83 -22.97 -19.52 -18.48
C GLU A 83 -21.58 -19.46 -17.81
N GLU A 84 -20.53 -19.85 -18.53
CA GLU A 84 -19.16 -19.85 -18.01
C GLU A 84 -18.62 -18.43 -17.79
N VAL A 85 -18.94 -17.47 -18.68
CA VAL A 85 -18.58 -16.06 -18.46
C VAL A 85 -19.32 -15.50 -17.24
N GLN A 86 -20.63 -15.75 -17.11
CA GLN A 86 -21.40 -15.30 -15.94
C GLN A 86 -20.88 -15.90 -14.63
N ARG A 87 -20.51 -17.19 -14.64
CA ARG A 87 -19.89 -17.86 -13.49
C ARG A 87 -18.59 -17.17 -13.08
N ARG A 88 -17.73 -16.84 -14.05
CA ARG A 88 -16.47 -16.12 -13.78
C ARG A 88 -16.70 -14.69 -13.29
N GLU A 89 -17.69 -13.98 -13.84
CA GLU A 89 -18.09 -12.66 -13.35
C GLU A 89 -18.61 -12.70 -11.91
N GLY A 90 -19.33 -13.76 -11.54
CA GLY A 90 -19.76 -14.03 -10.17
C GLY A 90 -18.56 -14.21 -9.23
N LEU A 91 -17.63 -15.08 -9.59
CA LEU A 91 -16.40 -15.31 -8.81
C LEU A 91 -15.53 -14.04 -8.70
N GLU A 92 -15.44 -13.24 -9.76
CA GLU A 92 -14.74 -11.96 -9.73
C GLU A 92 -15.43 -10.97 -8.80
N ALA A 93 -16.76 -10.85 -8.87
CA ALA A 93 -17.52 -9.96 -7.99
C ALA A 93 -17.34 -10.36 -6.51
N GLU A 94 -17.34 -11.66 -6.21
CA GLU A 94 -17.04 -12.18 -4.87
C GLU A 94 -15.60 -11.86 -4.43
N ALA A 95 -14.60 -12.03 -5.31
CA ALA A 95 -13.22 -11.67 -5.01
C ALA A 95 -13.06 -10.17 -4.73
N ILE A 96 -13.67 -9.30 -5.53
CA ILE A 96 -13.68 -7.84 -5.31
C ILE A 96 -14.34 -7.50 -3.96
N MET A 97 -15.47 -8.14 -3.63
CA MET A 97 -16.14 -7.93 -2.35
C MET A 97 -15.30 -8.40 -1.15
N ARG A 98 -14.59 -9.52 -1.28
CA ARG A 98 -13.64 -10.02 -0.27
C ARG A 98 -12.50 -9.03 -0.07
N GLU A 99 -11.89 -8.54 -1.15
CA GLU A 99 -10.81 -7.56 -1.09
C GLU A 99 -11.26 -6.24 -0.44
N ALA A 100 -12.41 -5.71 -0.87
CA ALA A 100 -12.99 -4.52 -0.28
C ALA A 100 -13.35 -4.70 1.22
N ARG A 101 -13.68 -5.93 1.65
CA ARG A 101 -13.86 -6.24 3.08
C ARG A 101 -12.52 -6.22 3.80
N ARG A 102 -11.48 -6.84 3.24
CA ARG A 102 -10.13 -6.89 3.80
C ARG A 102 -9.55 -5.48 3.99
N LEU A 103 -9.61 -4.63 2.97
CA LEU A 103 -9.12 -3.24 3.06
C LEU A 103 -9.84 -2.44 4.15
N ARG A 104 -11.16 -2.62 4.30
CA ARG A 104 -11.92 -1.97 5.39
C ARG A 104 -11.48 -2.45 6.78
N ILE A 105 -11.17 -3.73 6.94
CA ILE A 105 -10.64 -4.28 8.20
C ILE A 105 -9.25 -3.71 8.47
N ALA A 106 -8.35 -3.73 7.48
CA ALA A 106 -7.00 -3.18 7.61
C ALA A 106 -7.00 -1.69 7.96
N GLU A 107 -7.86 -0.90 7.34
CA GLU A 107 -8.05 0.52 7.63
C GLU A 107 -8.51 0.74 9.09
N ARG A 108 -9.49 -0.04 9.57
CA ARG A 108 -9.94 0.02 10.97
C ARG A 108 -8.83 -0.34 11.95
N LEU A 109 -8.03 -1.37 11.64
CA LEU A 109 -6.90 -1.77 12.48
C LEU A 109 -5.83 -0.67 12.53
N ARG A 110 -5.52 -0.02 11.40
CA ARG A 110 -4.61 1.13 11.36
C ARG A 110 -5.12 2.31 12.18
N GLN A 111 -6.41 2.63 12.06
CA GLN A 111 -7.04 3.69 12.85
C GLN A 111 -7.02 3.36 14.35
N ALA A 112 -7.31 2.12 14.74
CA ALA A 112 -7.24 1.66 16.12
C ALA A 112 -5.81 1.72 16.67
N ALA A 113 -4.81 1.27 15.91
CA ALA A 113 -3.40 1.34 16.29
C ALA A 113 -2.94 2.80 16.45
N PHE A 114 -3.35 3.68 15.54
CA PHE A 114 -3.07 5.12 15.65
C PHE A 114 -3.71 5.73 16.89
N GLN A 115 -4.98 5.45 17.17
CA GLN A 115 -5.65 5.91 18.39
C GLN A 115 -4.97 5.39 19.66
N GLN A 116 -4.52 4.13 19.66
CA GLN A 116 -3.77 3.55 20.77
C GLN A 116 -2.45 4.28 20.99
N GLU A 117 -1.70 4.60 19.93
CA GLU A 117 -0.43 5.32 20.03
C GLU A 117 -0.62 6.76 20.50
N VAL A 118 -1.64 7.46 20.01
CA VAL A 118 -2.02 8.79 20.50
C VAL A 118 -2.38 8.73 21.98
N SER A 119 -3.17 7.73 22.40
CA SER A 119 -3.54 7.55 23.81
C SER A 119 -2.32 7.29 24.71
N LYS A 120 -1.35 6.47 24.27
CA LYS A 120 -0.09 6.26 24.98
C LYS A 120 0.75 7.52 25.08
N SER A 121 0.86 8.28 23.97
CA SER A 121 1.60 9.55 23.95
C SER A 121 0.97 10.55 24.92
N MET A 122 -0.37 10.68 24.92
CA MET A 122 -1.07 11.54 25.87
C MET A 122 -0.85 11.08 27.31
N CYS A 123 -0.93 9.78 27.61
CA CYS A 123 -0.67 9.26 28.96
C CYS A 123 0.75 9.58 29.44
N TYR A 124 1.75 9.47 28.55
CA TYR A 124 3.13 9.82 28.86
C TYR A 124 3.30 11.32 29.14
N GLU A 125 2.67 12.19 28.34
CA GLU A 125 2.69 13.64 28.56
C GLU A 125 2.00 14.04 29.87
N HIS A 126 0.87 13.40 30.20
CA HIS A 126 0.17 13.61 31.47
C HIS A 126 0.99 13.11 32.65
N TRP A 127 1.66 11.96 32.52
CA TRP A 127 2.56 11.44 33.55
C TRP A 127 3.77 12.35 33.76
N GLU A 128 4.42 12.80 32.69
CA GLU A 128 5.55 13.73 32.76
C GLU A 128 5.14 15.07 33.38
N ALA A 129 3.96 15.58 33.02
CA ALA A 129 3.36 16.75 33.65
C ALA A 129 3.10 16.53 35.14
N GLY A 130 2.51 15.40 35.52
CA GLY A 130 2.25 15.03 36.91
C GLY A 130 3.54 14.92 37.74
N LEU A 131 4.58 14.31 37.19
CA LEU A 131 5.89 14.21 37.83
C LEU A 131 6.52 15.59 38.05
N LYS A 132 6.46 16.48 37.05
CA LYS A 132 6.94 17.87 37.18
C LYS A 132 6.19 18.61 38.29
N PHE A 133 4.87 18.46 38.36
CA PHE A 133 4.07 19.04 39.44
C PHE A 133 4.46 18.49 40.81
N ALA A 134 4.62 17.17 40.94
CA ALA A 134 5.03 16.55 42.20
C ALA A 134 6.39 17.07 42.69
N VAL A 135 7.39 17.16 41.80
CA VAL A 135 8.71 17.71 42.12
C VAL A 135 8.61 19.17 42.56
N MET A 136 7.82 19.98 41.85
CA MET A 136 7.57 21.38 42.23
C MET A 136 6.97 21.50 43.64
N PHE A 137 5.95 20.69 43.97
CA PHE A 137 5.36 20.69 45.31
C PHE A 137 6.34 20.28 46.41
N VAL A 138 7.19 19.28 46.16
CA VAL A 138 8.23 18.86 47.10
C VAL A 138 9.22 20.00 47.35
N ILE A 139 9.71 20.66 46.30
CA ILE A 139 10.63 21.81 46.42
C ILE A 139 9.96 22.93 47.22
N THR A 140 8.71 23.28 46.92
CA THR A 140 7.96 24.30 47.68
C THR A 140 7.78 23.90 49.14
N GLY A 141 7.47 22.64 49.44
CA GLY A 141 7.36 22.14 50.81
C GLY A 141 8.67 22.26 51.59
N ILE A 142 9.80 21.88 50.99
CA ILE A 142 11.14 22.04 51.58
C ILE A 142 11.42 23.51 51.88
N MET A 143 11.12 24.40 50.93
CA MET A 143 11.30 25.85 51.11
C MET A 143 10.48 26.39 52.28
N ILE A 144 9.22 25.96 52.44
CA ILE A 144 8.37 26.36 53.57
C ILE A 144 8.96 25.87 54.89
N VAL A 145 9.41 24.62 54.96
CA VAL A 145 10.05 24.08 56.17
C VAL A 145 11.31 24.87 56.51
N CYS A 146 12.16 25.19 55.53
CA CYS A 146 13.34 26.02 55.73
C CYS A 146 12.99 27.41 56.28
N VAL A 147 11.93 28.05 55.78
CA VAL A 147 11.44 29.34 56.29
C VAL A 147 11.04 29.24 57.76
N VAL A 148 10.31 28.19 58.15
CA VAL A 148 9.84 27.99 59.54
C VAL A 148 11.01 27.76 60.51
N LEU A 149 12.10 27.16 60.04
CA LEU A 149 13.29 26.89 60.86
C LEU A 149 14.19 28.12 61.05
N ILE A 150 14.01 29.20 60.28
CA ILE A 150 14.80 30.43 60.40
C ILE A 150 14.17 31.34 61.47
N PRO A 151 14.93 31.83 62.47
CA PRO A 151 14.42 32.74 63.48
C PRO A 151 13.80 34.01 62.86
N PRO A 152 12.65 34.48 63.35
CA PRO A 152 12.00 35.67 62.82
C PRO A 152 12.90 36.90 62.99
N GLY A 153 13.06 37.69 61.91
CA GLY A 153 13.82 38.95 61.91
C GLY A 153 15.04 38.99 60.99
N GLN A 154 15.37 37.91 60.29
CA GLN A 154 16.44 37.90 59.28
C GLN A 154 15.90 38.21 57.88
N ALA A 155 16.64 38.99 57.10
CA ALA A 155 16.27 39.37 55.72
C ALA A 155 16.10 38.13 54.81
N ASP A 156 16.82 37.05 55.12
CA ASP A 156 16.79 35.79 54.38
C ASP A 156 15.41 35.10 54.45
N THR A 157 14.66 35.27 55.54
CA THR A 157 13.31 34.71 55.70
C THR A 157 12.34 35.32 54.68
N ALA A 158 12.43 36.63 54.43
CA ALA A 158 11.57 37.33 53.47
C ALA A 158 11.90 36.93 52.02
N ALA A 159 13.19 36.77 51.69
CA ALA A 159 13.61 36.31 50.36
C ALA A 159 13.12 34.88 50.07
N LEU A 160 13.23 33.97 51.04
CA LEU A 160 12.78 32.58 50.89
C LEU A 160 11.25 32.47 50.76
N LEU A 161 10.48 33.30 51.49
CA LEU A 161 9.03 33.39 51.34
C LEU A 161 8.61 33.90 49.95
N ALA A 162 9.30 34.91 49.42
CA ALA A 162 9.05 35.42 48.08
C ALA A 162 9.36 34.36 47.01
N CYS A 163 10.51 33.66 47.11
CA CYS A 163 10.85 32.58 46.19
C CYS A 163 9.88 31.40 46.26
N GLY A 164 9.45 31.00 47.47
CA GLY A 164 8.52 29.88 47.67
C GLY A 164 7.12 30.14 47.12
N THR A 165 6.69 31.39 47.02
CA THR A 165 5.36 31.78 46.51
C THR A 165 5.37 32.18 45.03
N LEU A 166 6.45 32.79 44.53
CA LEU A 166 6.54 33.21 43.13
C LEU A 166 6.73 32.03 42.16
N LEU A 167 7.53 31.03 42.52
CA LEU A 167 7.78 29.87 41.65
C LEU A 167 6.49 29.11 41.29
N PRO A 168 5.63 28.72 42.25
CA PRO A 168 4.36 28.06 41.95
C PRO A 168 3.44 28.93 41.09
N CYS A 169 3.36 30.23 41.39
CA CYS A 169 2.53 31.17 40.64
C CYS A 169 2.98 31.35 39.19
N CYS A 170 4.29 31.40 38.91
CA CYS A 170 4.80 31.47 37.54
C CYS A 170 4.51 30.19 36.73
N CYS A 171 4.63 29.01 37.35
CA CYS A 171 4.38 27.74 36.68
C CYS A 171 2.88 27.53 36.34
N ILE A 172 1.98 27.96 37.23
CA ILE A 172 0.53 27.89 36.97
C ILE A 172 0.15 28.82 35.80
N ASN A 173 0.71 30.03 35.75
CA ASN A 173 0.44 30.99 34.69
C ASN A 173 0.96 30.52 33.31
N LEU A 174 2.15 29.91 33.25
CA LEU A 174 2.70 29.38 31.98
C LEU A 174 1.84 28.24 31.42
N LYS A 175 1.29 27.37 32.27
CA LYS A 175 0.37 26.31 31.84
C LYS A 175 -1.00 26.83 31.41
N ALA A 176 -1.53 27.82 32.11
CA ALA A 176 -2.79 28.46 31.71
C ALA A 176 -2.67 29.13 30.33
N TRP A 177 -1.49 29.70 30.03
CA TRP A 177 -1.18 30.22 28.69
C TRP A 177 -1.15 29.12 27.63
N ASP A 178 -0.41 28.04 27.89
CA ASP A 178 -0.25 26.92 26.94
C ASP A 178 -1.58 26.19 26.66
N ALA A 179 -2.44 26.04 27.68
CA ALA A 179 -3.79 25.48 27.56
C ALA A 179 -4.74 26.37 26.74
N LYS A 180 -4.53 27.71 26.74
CA LYS A 180 -5.29 28.65 25.91
C LYS A 180 -4.81 28.62 24.46
N GLU A 181 -3.51 28.58 24.21
CA GLU A 181 -2.96 28.50 22.84
C GLU A 181 -3.29 27.18 22.14
N SER A 182 -3.36 26.08 22.89
CA SER A 182 -3.79 24.77 22.37
C SER A 182 -5.31 24.66 22.16
N GLY A 183 -6.10 25.61 22.64
CA GLY A 183 -7.56 25.61 22.52
C GLY A 183 -8.28 24.62 23.47
N GLU A 184 -7.56 24.04 24.43
CA GLU A 184 -8.15 23.10 25.41
C GLU A 184 -8.97 23.80 26.50
N LEU A 185 -8.77 25.11 26.72
CA LEU A 185 -9.43 25.87 27.77
C LEU A 185 -10.12 27.13 27.23
N SER A 186 -11.46 27.13 27.23
CA SER A 186 -12.26 28.34 27.01
C SER A 186 -12.48 29.07 28.34
N LEU A 187 -11.50 29.86 28.79
CA LEU A 187 -11.70 30.77 29.90
C LEU A 187 -12.33 32.08 29.41
N PRO A 188 -13.29 32.67 30.15
CA PRO A 188 -13.77 34.03 29.88
C PRO A 188 -12.60 35.02 29.89
N ASP A 189 -12.57 35.96 28.95
CA ASP A 189 -11.48 36.95 28.82
C ASP A 189 -11.32 37.82 30.09
N ASP A 190 -12.35 37.85 30.93
CA ASP A 190 -12.46 38.68 32.13
C ASP A 190 -11.75 38.09 33.37
N LEU A 191 -11.34 36.82 33.33
CA LEU A 191 -10.70 36.14 34.47
C LEU A 191 -9.17 36.23 34.48
N TYR A 192 -8.58 37.04 33.60
CA TYR A 192 -7.14 37.27 33.57
C TYR A 192 -6.75 38.24 34.69
N PHE A 193 -6.15 37.71 35.76
CA PHE A 193 -5.48 38.51 36.77
C PHE A 193 -4.45 39.42 36.07
N SER A 194 -4.53 40.71 36.38
CA SER A 194 -3.56 41.75 36.00
C SER A 194 -2.17 41.44 36.57
N VAL A 195 -1.44 40.57 35.89
CA VAL A 195 -0.01 40.32 36.13
C VAL A 195 0.73 40.49 34.81
N GLY A 196 0.65 41.70 34.28
CA GLY A 196 1.63 42.31 33.39
C GLY A 196 1.57 43.82 33.62
N PRO A 197 2.68 44.56 33.80
CA PRO A 197 4.04 44.34 33.29
C PRO A 197 5.17 44.49 34.35
N TYR A 198 4.94 44.18 35.63
CA TYR A 198 5.92 44.46 36.70
C TYR A 198 7.08 43.46 36.86
N LEU A 199 7.19 42.43 36.01
CA LEU A 199 8.32 41.49 36.00
C LEU A 199 9.33 41.75 34.86
N LEU A 200 9.20 42.84 34.11
CA LEU A 200 10.17 43.25 33.09
C LEU A 200 10.96 44.48 33.56
N LEU A 201 12.16 44.23 34.10
CA LEU A 201 13.29 45.18 34.22
C LEU A 201 14.60 44.36 34.20
N PRO A 202 15.75 44.92 33.79
CA PRO A 202 16.23 44.81 32.41
C PRO A 202 17.53 44.01 32.27
N GLN A 203 17.70 43.42 31.08
CA GLN A 203 18.96 43.12 30.38
C GLN A 203 20.11 42.45 31.16
N LEU A 204 20.20 41.12 31.01
CA LEU A 204 21.48 40.47 30.73
C LEU A 204 21.35 39.70 29.41
N ALA A 205 21.97 40.25 28.38
CA ALA A 205 22.12 39.65 27.07
C ALA A 205 23.10 38.46 27.16
N ILE A 206 22.57 37.24 27.15
CA ILE A 206 23.30 36.06 26.66
C ILE A 206 22.43 35.46 25.58
N GLY A 207 22.85 35.64 24.33
CA GLY A 207 22.16 35.12 23.16
C GLY A 207 22.19 33.60 23.12
N ALA A 208 21.01 32.99 23.06
CA ALA A 208 20.85 31.60 22.67
C ALA A 208 19.78 31.51 21.56
N PRO A 209 20.14 31.68 20.28
CA PRO A 209 19.23 31.42 19.18
C PRO A 209 19.21 29.91 18.91
N GLY A 210 18.27 29.17 19.52
CA GLY A 210 18.21 27.72 19.29
C GLY A 210 16.91 27.00 19.65
N LEU A 211 16.14 27.49 20.62
CA LEU A 211 15.02 26.70 21.16
C LEU A 211 13.77 26.66 20.25
N GLY A 212 13.57 27.68 19.40
CA GLY A 212 12.39 27.76 18.53
C GLY A 212 12.34 26.76 17.36
N ARG A 213 13.49 26.16 16.96
CA ARG A 213 13.53 25.16 15.87
C ARG A 213 13.43 23.71 16.36
N LEU A 214 13.68 23.45 17.63
CA LEU A 214 13.63 22.09 18.21
C LEU A 214 12.21 21.57 18.43
N TYR A 215 11.20 22.45 18.53
CA TYR A 215 9.83 22.03 18.82
C TYR A 215 8.98 21.70 17.58
N ARG A 216 9.37 22.13 16.38
CA ARG A 216 8.58 21.91 15.15
C ARG A 216 8.90 20.58 14.44
N ALA A 217 9.94 19.86 14.87
CA ALA A 217 10.38 18.60 14.23
C ALA A 217 9.79 17.31 14.84
N ARG A 218 8.92 17.39 15.86
CA ARG A 218 8.51 16.20 16.65
C ARG A 218 7.16 15.57 16.28
N ARG A 219 6.50 16.00 15.20
CA ARG A 219 5.22 15.44 14.75
C ARG A 219 5.34 14.82 13.36
N HIS A 220 6.05 13.70 13.26
CA HIS A 220 5.77 12.73 12.21
C HIS A 220 5.61 11.35 12.87
N PRO A 221 4.49 10.66 12.66
CA PRO A 221 4.34 9.29 13.12
C PRO A 221 5.43 8.47 12.45
N ARG A 222 6.32 7.87 13.26
CA ARG A 222 7.29 6.89 12.80
C ARG A 222 6.50 5.75 12.16
N ILE A 223 6.51 5.69 10.84
CA ILE A 223 6.11 4.50 10.10
C ILE A 223 7.10 3.42 10.51
N LEU A 224 6.58 2.35 11.09
CA LEU A 224 7.34 1.19 11.52
C LEU A 224 8.10 0.65 10.31
N VAL A 225 9.40 0.91 10.25
CA VAL A 225 10.29 0.14 9.39
C VAL A 225 10.39 -1.21 10.05
N ASP A 226 9.49 -2.13 9.69
CA ASP A 226 9.57 -3.52 10.08
C ASP A 226 10.85 -4.09 9.45
N ARG A 227 11.95 -3.98 10.19
CA ARG A 227 12.98 -4.99 10.12
C ARG A 227 12.32 -6.29 10.59
N ILE A 228 11.96 -7.17 9.65
CA ILE A 228 11.76 -8.59 9.94
C ILE A 228 13.14 -9.19 10.28
N HIS A 229 13.73 -8.73 11.38
CA HIS A 229 15.02 -9.17 11.92
C HIS A 229 14.98 -9.35 13.44
N HIS A 230 13.84 -9.09 14.10
CA HIS A 230 13.69 -9.41 15.50
C HIS A 230 12.86 -10.68 15.68
N MET A 231 13.57 -11.81 15.75
CA MET A 231 13.53 -12.79 16.84
C MET A 231 13.99 -14.16 16.33
N ALA A 232 15.29 -14.43 16.42
CA ALA A 232 15.84 -15.69 16.90
C ALA A 232 17.35 -15.72 16.66
N HIS A 233 18.13 -15.18 17.60
CA HIS A 233 19.48 -15.70 17.80
C HIS A 233 19.34 -17.17 18.23
N GLY A 234 19.30 -18.10 17.27
CA GLY A 234 19.21 -19.54 17.53
C GLY A 234 18.24 -20.35 16.65
N MET A 235 17.45 -19.74 15.76
CA MET A 235 16.66 -20.52 14.77
C MET A 235 17.34 -20.42 13.41
N LEU A 236 17.76 -21.58 12.90
CA LEU A 236 18.19 -21.74 11.51
C LEU A 236 16.98 -21.55 10.61
N PHE A 237 16.94 -20.47 9.84
CA PHE A 237 15.94 -20.30 8.79
C PHE A 237 16.26 -21.26 7.65
N HIS A 238 15.33 -22.15 7.32
CA HIS A 238 15.53 -23.11 6.23
C HIS A 238 15.32 -22.49 4.84
N ARG A 239 14.54 -21.40 4.73
CA ARG A 239 14.19 -20.76 3.44
C ARG A 239 14.14 -19.25 3.54
N LEU A 240 14.75 -18.56 2.58
CA LEU A 240 14.67 -17.12 2.40
C LEU A 240 13.97 -16.81 1.07
N VAL A 241 12.89 -16.04 1.14
CA VAL A 241 12.21 -15.47 -0.01
C VAL A 241 12.93 -14.20 -0.41
N GLY A 242 13.62 -14.25 -1.55
CA GLY A 242 14.47 -13.17 -2.02
C GLY A 242 13.72 -11.96 -2.59
N VAL A 243 12.38 -12.00 -2.70
CA VAL A 243 11.66 -11.19 -3.69
C VAL A 243 10.34 -10.61 -3.17
N SER A 244 10.00 -9.41 -3.64
CA SER A 244 8.95 -8.54 -3.13
C SER A 244 7.52 -8.85 -3.66
N PHE A 245 6.59 -9.34 -2.84
CA PHE A 245 5.20 -9.65 -3.25
C PHE A 245 4.27 -8.44 -3.43
N LEU A 246 4.78 -7.24 -3.70
CA LEU A 246 4.03 -5.99 -3.55
C LEU A 246 2.74 -5.89 -4.36
N ARG A 247 2.64 -6.65 -5.45
CA ARG A 247 1.43 -6.68 -6.27
C ARG A 247 0.30 -7.53 -5.66
N PHE A 248 0.63 -8.51 -4.82
CA PHE A 248 -0.31 -9.47 -4.28
C PHE A 248 -0.34 -9.39 -2.75
N ALA A 249 -1.15 -8.48 -2.21
CA ALA A 249 -1.24 -8.28 -0.78
C ALA A 249 -1.58 -9.58 -0.02
N GLY A 250 -2.40 -10.47 -0.61
CA GLY A 250 -2.71 -11.78 -0.02
C GLY A 250 -1.49 -12.71 0.09
N ALA A 251 -0.58 -12.67 -0.89
CA ALA A 251 0.67 -13.42 -0.83
C ALA A 251 1.62 -12.83 0.22
N TRP A 252 1.65 -11.50 0.36
CA TRP A 252 2.42 -10.82 1.40
C TRP A 252 1.94 -11.18 2.81
N ASP A 253 0.63 -11.17 3.06
CA ASP A 253 0.07 -11.52 4.36
C ASP A 253 0.47 -12.94 4.78
N ARG A 254 0.36 -13.91 3.86
CA ARG A 254 0.79 -15.29 4.08
C ARG A 254 2.30 -15.39 4.33
N LEU A 255 3.10 -14.61 3.61
CA LEU A 255 4.56 -14.57 3.82
C LEU A 255 4.88 -14.11 5.24
N VAL A 256 4.24 -13.04 5.69
CA VAL A 256 4.42 -12.49 7.04
C VAL A 256 3.96 -13.49 8.10
N GLU A 257 2.83 -14.18 7.88
CA GLU A 257 2.36 -15.23 8.77
C GLU A 257 3.33 -16.42 8.84
N GLY A 258 3.79 -16.91 7.70
CA GLY A 258 4.80 -17.97 7.62
C GLY A 258 6.13 -17.57 8.27
N ALA A 259 6.50 -16.29 8.18
CA ALA A 259 7.69 -15.75 8.82
C ALA A 259 7.59 -15.70 10.34
N ARG A 260 6.40 -15.42 10.90
CA ARG A 260 6.16 -15.51 12.35
C ARG A 260 6.30 -16.94 12.87
N GLY A 261 6.03 -17.94 12.03
CA GLY A 261 6.28 -19.35 12.32
C GLY A 261 7.74 -19.79 12.18
N GLY A 262 8.65 -18.90 11.76
CA GLY A 262 10.08 -19.19 11.56
C GLY A 262 10.40 -20.07 10.36
N GLY A 263 9.40 -20.49 9.57
CA GLY A 263 9.60 -21.39 8.42
C GLY A 263 10.13 -20.68 7.17
N VAL A 264 9.94 -19.36 7.10
CA VAL A 264 10.28 -18.54 5.93
C VAL A 264 10.81 -17.19 6.41
N SER A 265 11.77 -16.59 5.71
CA SER A 265 12.16 -15.19 5.90
C SER A 265 12.07 -14.44 4.57
N ALA A 266 12.09 -13.11 4.58
CA ALA A 266 12.01 -12.29 3.36
C ALA A 266 13.16 -11.28 3.30
N ALA A 267 13.84 -11.17 2.16
CA ALA A 267 14.90 -10.18 1.96
C ALA A 267 14.38 -8.77 1.62
N VAL A 268 13.07 -8.56 1.64
CA VAL A 268 12.41 -7.34 1.15
C VAL A 268 12.75 -6.13 2.03
N VAL A 269 13.20 -5.05 1.39
CA VAL A 269 13.52 -3.79 2.07
C VAL A 269 12.59 -2.69 1.58
N PHE A 270 11.84 -2.08 2.50
CA PHE A 270 11.01 -0.92 2.24
C PHE A 270 11.58 0.31 2.96
N LEU A 271 11.86 1.37 2.20
CA LEU A 271 12.27 2.67 2.72
C LEU A 271 11.22 3.70 2.30
N PRO A 272 10.07 3.81 2.99
CA PRO A 272 9.05 4.79 2.65
C PRO A 272 9.55 6.23 2.85
N GLU A 273 8.90 7.17 2.16
CA GLU A 273 9.17 8.61 2.31
C GLU A 273 9.08 9.04 3.78
N GLY A 274 10.02 9.87 4.22
CA GLY A 274 10.13 10.35 5.60
C GLY A 274 10.92 9.43 6.54
N THR A 275 11.37 8.26 6.09
CA THR A 275 12.36 7.46 6.84
C THR A 275 13.77 8.04 6.69
N ASP A 276 14.62 7.86 7.70
CA ASP A 276 16.00 8.38 7.71
C ASP A 276 16.84 7.87 6.52
N ASP A 277 16.44 6.73 5.94
CA ASP A 277 17.12 6.09 4.82
C ASP A 277 16.53 6.43 3.44
N PHE A 278 15.38 7.12 3.37
CA PHE A 278 14.77 7.56 2.11
C PHE A 278 15.62 8.63 1.43
N GLY A 279 15.82 8.50 0.11
CA GLY A 279 16.64 9.43 -0.67
C GLY A 279 18.16 9.23 -0.49
N ASN A 280 18.59 8.32 0.38
CA ASN A 280 20.00 8.03 0.57
C ASN A 280 20.56 7.14 -0.55
N HIS A 281 21.78 7.46 -0.98
CA HIS A 281 22.48 6.75 -2.04
C HIS A 281 23.77 6.17 -1.49
N ASP A 282 23.95 4.87 -1.64
CA ASP A 282 25.17 4.20 -1.24
C ASP A 282 26.12 4.08 -2.42
N ALA A 283 27.40 4.36 -2.18
CA ALA A 283 28.45 4.17 -3.15
C ALA A 283 28.59 2.68 -3.49
N ILE A 284 28.83 2.39 -4.77
CA ILE A 284 29.10 1.02 -5.20
C ILE A 284 30.48 0.61 -4.67
N PRO A 285 30.61 -0.52 -3.94
CA PRO A 285 31.91 -1.01 -3.51
C PRO A 285 32.84 -1.25 -4.71
N PRO A 286 34.12 -0.83 -4.67
CA PRO A 286 35.04 -0.99 -5.80
C PRO A 286 35.20 -2.44 -6.28
N LYS A 287 35.06 -3.42 -5.38
CA LYS A 287 35.09 -4.86 -5.66
C LYS A 287 34.00 -5.33 -6.62
N GLU A 288 32.92 -4.57 -6.78
CA GLU A 288 31.82 -4.94 -7.66
C GLU A 288 32.15 -4.69 -9.13
N HIS A 289 33.14 -3.84 -9.43
CA HIS A 289 33.54 -3.49 -10.80
C HIS A 289 32.36 -3.05 -11.68
N LEU A 290 31.49 -2.20 -11.13
CA LEU A 290 30.35 -1.63 -11.83
C LEU A 290 30.55 -0.13 -12.08
N GLN A 291 29.89 0.38 -13.11
CA GLN A 291 29.88 1.80 -13.42
C GLN A 291 28.85 2.55 -12.57
N GLY A 292 29.14 3.82 -12.27
CA GLY A 292 28.26 4.71 -11.53
C GLY A 292 28.78 5.05 -10.13
N SER A 293 28.32 6.18 -9.59
CA SER A 293 28.68 6.64 -8.25
C SER A 293 27.84 6.02 -7.14
N CYS A 294 26.70 5.41 -7.49
CA CYS A 294 25.80 4.70 -6.57
C CYS A 294 25.00 3.62 -7.29
N TRP A 295 24.35 2.74 -6.52
CA TRP A 295 23.58 1.61 -7.07
C TRP A 295 22.42 2.00 -8.00
N CYS A 296 21.92 3.24 -7.97
CA CYS A 296 20.86 3.64 -8.90
C CYS A 296 21.24 3.47 -10.38
N VAL A 297 22.50 3.71 -10.76
CA VAL A 297 22.93 3.62 -12.16
C VAL A 297 22.83 2.19 -12.72
N PRO A 298 23.42 1.15 -12.09
CA PRO A 298 23.25 -0.21 -12.60
C PRO A 298 21.81 -0.72 -12.48
N LEU A 299 21.04 -0.29 -11.48
CA LEU A 299 19.66 -0.76 -11.26
C LEU A 299 18.64 -0.12 -12.21
N TYR A 300 18.77 1.20 -12.41
CA TYR A 300 17.74 2.04 -13.02
C TYR A 300 18.28 2.89 -14.17
N GLY A 301 19.57 2.82 -14.48
CA GLY A 301 20.21 3.63 -15.52
C GLY A 301 20.51 5.07 -15.10
N GLU A 302 19.84 5.58 -14.07
CA GLU A 302 19.97 6.96 -13.60
C GLU A 302 19.75 7.07 -12.07
N LYS A 303 20.17 8.19 -11.47
CA LYS A 303 19.98 8.46 -10.05
C LYS A 303 18.49 8.75 -9.75
N LYS A 304 17.87 7.94 -8.89
CA LYS A 304 16.45 8.09 -8.53
C LYS A 304 16.26 8.87 -7.22
N PRO A 305 15.21 9.70 -7.07
CA PRO A 305 15.04 10.59 -5.92
C PRO A 305 14.78 9.85 -4.60
N TRP A 306 14.23 8.63 -4.64
CA TRP A 306 14.00 7.80 -3.46
C TRP A 306 15.26 7.10 -2.93
N GLY A 307 16.41 7.25 -3.59
CA GLY A 307 17.66 6.65 -3.14
C GLY A 307 17.83 5.18 -3.56
N CYS A 308 19.01 4.63 -3.26
CA CYS A 308 19.33 3.22 -3.48
C CYS A 308 19.85 2.51 -2.23
N ARG A 309 19.74 3.12 -1.05
CA ARG A 309 20.18 2.50 0.21
C ARG A 309 19.43 1.20 0.55
N TRP A 310 18.21 1.03 0.04
CA TRP A 310 17.46 -0.22 0.17
C TRP A 310 18.21 -1.40 -0.47
N TRP A 311 18.97 -1.15 -1.54
CA TRP A 311 19.70 -2.18 -2.27
C TRP A 311 20.87 -2.75 -1.46
N SER A 312 21.64 -1.90 -0.79
CA SER A 312 22.74 -2.36 0.07
C SER A 312 22.22 -3.22 1.21
N LYS A 313 21.11 -2.82 1.85
CA LYS A 313 20.45 -3.62 2.90
C LYS A 313 19.91 -4.94 2.35
N TRP A 314 19.37 -4.93 1.13
CA TRP A 314 18.92 -6.16 0.47
C TRP A 314 20.10 -7.10 0.20
N ILE A 315 21.23 -6.59 -0.32
CA ILE A 315 22.47 -7.37 -0.50
C ILE A 315 22.93 -7.96 0.83
N GLU A 316 22.99 -7.17 1.90
CA GLU A 316 23.38 -7.63 3.24
C GLU A 316 22.50 -8.80 3.72
N ASN A 317 21.18 -8.70 3.55
CA ASN A 317 20.25 -9.77 3.90
C ASN A 317 20.50 -11.05 3.09
N ILE A 318 20.76 -10.92 1.78
CA ILE A 318 21.03 -12.05 0.90
C ILE A 318 22.37 -12.71 1.24
N GLU A 319 23.44 -11.93 1.39
CA GLU A 319 24.77 -12.43 1.73
C GLU A 319 24.76 -13.17 3.07
N GLN A 320 24.06 -12.62 4.07
CA GLN A 320 23.87 -13.27 5.36
C GLN A 320 23.08 -14.59 5.24
N ALA A 321 22.01 -14.63 4.45
CA ALA A 321 21.23 -15.85 4.25
C ALA A 321 22.05 -16.95 3.54
N VAL A 322 22.87 -16.57 2.55
CA VAL A 322 23.79 -17.49 1.87
C VAL A 322 24.85 -18.01 2.85
N GLU A 323 25.41 -17.15 3.71
CA GLU A 323 26.36 -17.55 4.75
C GLU A 323 25.76 -18.58 5.72
N TYR A 324 24.47 -18.44 6.05
CA TYR A 324 23.74 -19.40 6.87
C TYR A 324 23.25 -20.65 6.11
N GLY A 325 23.51 -20.76 4.80
CA GLY A 325 23.09 -21.89 3.99
C GLY A 325 21.58 -21.97 3.75
N ALA A 326 20.86 -20.85 3.83
CA ALA A 326 19.44 -20.79 3.53
C ALA A 326 19.19 -21.02 2.03
N GLU A 327 18.10 -21.72 1.70
CA GLU A 327 17.65 -21.85 0.31
C GLU A 327 16.99 -20.54 -0.15
N LEU A 328 17.47 -19.96 -1.25
CA LEU A 328 16.88 -18.76 -1.84
C LEU A 328 15.73 -19.12 -2.78
N GLU A 329 14.56 -18.49 -2.60
CA GLU A 329 13.42 -18.61 -3.50
C GLU A 329 13.12 -17.29 -4.22
N VAL A 330 12.91 -17.35 -5.53
CA VAL A 330 12.54 -16.22 -6.40
C VAL A 330 11.13 -16.42 -6.93
N TYR A 331 10.26 -15.46 -6.65
CA TYR A 331 8.85 -15.51 -6.98
C TYR A 331 8.52 -14.78 -8.28
N PHE A 332 7.88 -15.48 -9.21
CA PHE A 332 7.41 -14.97 -10.50
C PHE A 332 5.90 -14.74 -10.46
N PHE A 333 5.41 -13.82 -11.31
CA PHE A 333 3.98 -13.60 -11.50
C PHE A 333 3.26 -14.86 -12.01
N PRO A 334 1.93 -14.97 -11.79
CA PRO A 334 1.15 -16.16 -12.15
C PRO A 334 1.34 -16.56 -13.62
N GLY A 335 1.75 -17.81 -13.86
CA GLY A 335 1.96 -18.35 -15.20
C GLY A 335 3.18 -17.79 -15.93
N ARG A 336 4.05 -17.03 -15.25
CA ARG A 336 5.23 -16.36 -15.82
C ARG A 336 6.55 -16.89 -15.26
N LEU A 337 6.58 -18.15 -14.83
CA LEU A 337 7.76 -18.77 -14.25
C LEU A 337 8.98 -18.67 -15.18
N GLY A 338 10.05 -18.02 -14.70
CA GLY A 338 11.29 -17.83 -15.46
C GLY A 338 11.26 -16.71 -16.52
N GLN A 339 10.12 -16.07 -16.73
CA GLN A 339 9.97 -14.95 -17.69
C GLN A 339 10.31 -13.61 -17.02
N GLY A 340 10.49 -12.57 -17.84
CA GLY A 340 10.67 -11.22 -17.34
C GLY A 340 12.04 -10.93 -16.75
N ARG A 341 13.05 -11.77 -16.97
CA ARG A 341 14.43 -11.49 -16.56
C ARG A 341 15.07 -10.44 -17.48
N VAL A 342 16.01 -9.67 -16.94
CA VAL A 342 16.91 -8.84 -17.76
C VAL A 342 18.04 -9.69 -18.32
N GLN A 343 18.71 -9.24 -19.38
CA GLN A 343 19.78 -10.02 -20.01
C GLN A 343 20.97 -10.23 -19.06
N SER A 344 21.32 -9.21 -18.28
CA SER A 344 22.37 -9.27 -17.26
C SER A 344 22.21 -8.13 -16.25
N PHE A 345 22.94 -8.19 -15.14
CA PHE A 345 22.96 -7.07 -14.19
C PHE A 345 23.50 -5.77 -14.83
N MET A 346 24.36 -5.87 -15.85
CA MET A 346 24.92 -4.71 -16.55
C MET A 346 23.89 -4.01 -17.44
N THR A 347 22.91 -4.75 -17.97
CA THR A 347 21.86 -4.21 -18.85
C THR A 347 20.62 -3.77 -18.08
N ALA A 348 20.49 -4.16 -16.81
CA ALA A 348 19.31 -3.90 -15.98
C ALA A 348 18.88 -2.43 -15.99
N GLY A 349 19.82 -1.50 -15.80
CA GLY A 349 19.55 -0.07 -15.83
C GLY A 349 19.09 0.46 -17.19
N GLN A 350 19.69 0.01 -18.30
CA GLN A 350 19.27 0.42 -19.64
C GLN A 350 17.89 -0.14 -19.99
N GLU A 351 17.63 -1.40 -19.66
CA GLU A 351 16.32 -2.01 -19.85
C GLU A 351 15.25 -1.35 -18.97
N HIS A 352 15.61 -0.87 -17.77
CA HIS A 352 14.72 -0.09 -16.93
C HIS A 352 14.37 1.25 -17.57
N LEU A 353 15.36 2.01 -18.07
CA LEU A 353 15.11 3.26 -18.78
C LEU A 353 14.22 3.05 -20.02
N ARG A 354 14.40 1.95 -20.75
CA ARG A 354 13.53 1.58 -21.88
C ARG A 354 12.10 1.29 -21.44
N ARG A 355 11.90 0.57 -20.33
CA ARG A 355 10.56 0.34 -19.77
C ARG A 355 9.92 1.65 -19.32
N ASP A 356 10.67 2.52 -18.64
CA ASP A 356 10.21 3.83 -18.19
C ASP A 356 9.82 4.72 -19.38
N SER A 357 10.62 4.74 -20.46
CA SER A 357 10.30 5.51 -21.66
C SER A 357 9.06 4.99 -22.37
N ILE A 358 8.87 3.66 -22.47
CA ILE A 358 7.64 3.07 -23.01
C ILE A 358 6.45 3.45 -22.13
N ASN A 359 6.56 3.29 -20.80
CA ASN A 359 5.50 3.63 -19.87
C ASN A 359 5.15 5.12 -19.87
N ALA A 360 6.11 6.02 -20.11
CA ALA A 360 5.85 7.45 -20.24
C ALA A 360 4.93 7.77 -21.42
N ARG A 361 4.94 6.96 -22.48
CA ARG A 361 4.03 7.07 -23.63
C ARG A 361 2.58 6.71 -23.28
N ARG A 362 2.30 6.26 -22.06
CA ARG A 362 0.93 6.06 -21.57
C ARG A 362 0.12 7.35 -21.63
N ALA A 363 0.73 8.51 -21.35
CA ALA A 363 0.05 9.79 -21.47
C ALA A 363 -0.36 10.08 -22.94
N GLU A 364 0.53 9.81 -23.90
CA GLU A 364 0.22 9.93 -25.33
C GLU A 364 -0.92 8.99 -25.75
N PHE A 365 -0.90 7.75 -25.24
CA PHE A 365 -1.96 6.78 -25.48
C PHE A 365 -3.30 7.22 -24.90
N GLU A 366 -3.32 7.82 -23.71
CA GLU A 366 -4.55 8.30 -23.07
C GLU A 366 -5.24 9.41 -23.89
N ASP A 367 -4.46 10.21 -24.63
CA ASP A 367 -4.96 11.26 -25.54
C ASP A 367 -5.27 10.77 -26.98
N SER A 368 -4.93 9.52 -27.29
CA SER A 368 -5.03 8.93 -28.63
C SER A 368 -6.47 8.78 -29.13
N ASP A 369 -6.63 8.66 -30.46
CA ASP A 369 -7.93 8.35 -31.07
C ASP A 369 -8.40 6.95 -30.66
N GLU A 370 -7.49 5.99 -30.50
CA GLU A 370 -7.79 4.62 -30.07
C GLU A 370 -8.44 4.59 -28.68
N MET A 371 -7.88 5.33 -27.72
CA MET A 371 -8.46 5.43 -26.37
C MET A 371 -9.83 6.13 -26.40
N ARG A 372 -9.95 7.23 -27.17
CA ARG A 372 -11.25 7.92 -27.35
C ARG A 372 -12.31 7.03 -27.99
N GLN A 373 -11.93 6.21 -28.97
CA GLN A 373 -12.82 5.22 -29.59
C GLN A 373 -13.23 4.13 -28.60
N ALA A 374 -12.30 3.61 -27.79
CA ALA A 374 -12.63 2.61 -26.76
C ALA A 374 -13.59 3.17 -25.70
N LEU A 375 -13.40 4.42 -25.26
CA LEU A 375 -14.33 5.13 -24.39
C LEU A 375 -15.69 5.36 -25.07
N ALA A 376 -15.71 5.78 -26.34
CA ALA A 376 -16.96 5.89 -27.09
C ALA A 376 -17.67 4.54 -27.21
N ALA A 377 -16.92 3.45 -27.31
CA ALA A 377 -17.41 2.08 -27.37
C ALA A 377 -17.84 1.53 -26.00
N GLY A 378 -17.53 2.17 -24.87
CA GLY A 378 -18.03 1.79 -23.54
C GLY A 378 -17.01 1.18 -22.59
N LEU A 379 -15.71 1.40 -22.81
CA LEU A 379 -14.64 1.02 -21.89
C LEU A 379 -14.90 1.47 -20.43
N GLN A 380 -15.47 2.65 -20.23
CA GLN A 380 -15.85 3.24 -18.94
C GLN A 380 -16.96 2.47 -18.19
N ASN A 381 -17.64 1.53 -18.87
CA ASN A 381 -18.66 0.69 -18.23
C ASN A 381 -18.07 -0.52 -17.51
N LEU A 382 -16.76 -0.77 -17.64
CA LEU A 382 -16.08 -1.87 -16.97
C LEU A 382 -15.94 -1.62 -15.47
N SER A 383 -15.87 -2.71 -14.69
CA SER A 383 -15.68 -2.61 -13.25
C SER A 383 -14.36 -1.92 -12.91
N LEU A 384 -14.45 -0.93 -12.02
CA LEU A 384 -13.30 -0.28 -11.37
C LEU A 384 -12.87 -0.98 -10.08
N GLY A 385 -13.63 -1.99 -9.64
CA GLY A 385 -13.29 -2.76 -8.44
C GLY A 385 -11.96 -3.48 -8.61
N GLU A 386 -11.04 -3.23 -7.68
CA GLU A 386 -9.71 -3.87 -7.67
C GLU A 386 -9.82 -5.32 -7.17
N ARG A 387 -9.11 -6.21 -7.86
CA ARG A 387 -8.87 -7.60 -7.45
C ARG A 387 -7.69 -7.66 -6.46
N GLU A 388 -7.38 -8.85 -5.97
CA GLU A 388 -6.24 -9.10 -5.07
C GLU A 388 -4.88 -8.68 -5.64
N ASP A 389 -4.76 -8.59 -6.97
CA ASP A 389 -3.55 -8.15 -7.68
C ASP A 389 -3.51 -6.63 -7.93
N GLY A 390 -4.46 -5.89 -7.35
CA GLY A 390 -4.65 -4.45 -7.52
C GLY A 390 -5.23 -4.03 -8.87
N SER A 391 -5.52 -4.97 -9.78
CA SER A 391 -6.07 -4.65 -11.10
C SER A 391 -7.60 -4.70 -11.12
N SER A 392 -8.22 -3.87 -11.95
CA SER A 392 -9.65 -3.88 -12.23
C SER A 392 -9.90 -4.31 -13.68
N GLN A 393 -11.15 -4.61 -14.05
CA GLN A 393 -11.49 -4.91 -15.44
C GLN A 393 -11.12 -3.75 -16.36
N TYR A 394 -11.40 -2.52 -15.91
CA TYR A 394 -11.00 -1.30 -16.62
C TYR A 394 -9.48 -1.21 -16.79
N SER A 395 -8.69 -1.32 -15.73
CA SER A 395 -7.24 -1.11 -15.83
C SER A 395 -6.54 -2.18 -16.65
N ARG A 396 -7.00 -3.44 -16.61
CA ARG A 396 -6.50 -4.51 -17.49
C ARG A 396 -6.83 -4.25 -18.95
N GLU A 397 -8.05 -3.79 -19.24
CA GLU A 397 -8.42 -3.49 -20.62
C GLU A 397 -7.66 -2.29 -21.17
N VAL A 398 -7.48 -1.23 -20.37
CA VAL A 398 -6.62 -0.09 -20.71
C VAL A 398 -5.18 -0.58 -20.99
N GLN A 399 -4.65 -1.47 -20.16
CA GLN A 399 -3.33 -2.06 -20.40
C GLN A 399 -3.27 -2.86 -21.72
N ARG A 400 -4.30 -3.65 -22.06
CA ARG A 400 -4.35 -4.37 -23.34
C ARG A 400 -4.37 -3.42 -24.54
N LEU A 401 -5.21 -2.39 -24.47
CA LEU A 401 -5.28 -1.37 -25.52
C LEU A 401 -3.95 -0.63 -25.67
N PHE A 402 -3.32 -0.25 -24.56
CA PHE A 402 -2.00 0.35 -24.56
C PHE A 402 -0.95 -0.56 -25.23
N MET A 403 -0.90 -1.84 -24.85
CA MET A 403 0.01 -2.81 -25.46
C MET A 403 -0.26 -2.98 -26.97
N ALA A 404 -1.53 -3.01 -27.38
CA ALA A 404 -1.94 -3.09 -28.78
C ALA A 404 -1.65 -1.81 -29.60
N TRP A 405 -1.57 -0.66 -28.94
CA TRP A 405 -1.21 0.63 -29.54
C TRP A 405 0.31 0.80 -29.70
N LEU A 406 1.11 0.17 -28.83
CA LEU A 406 2.56 0.24 -28.92
C LEU A 406 3.11 -0.33 -30.25
N PRO A 407 4.22 0.25 -30.78
CA PRO A 407 4.97 -0.35 -31.88
C PRO A 407 5.35 -1.80 -31.58
N PRO A 408 5.44 -2.69 -32.59
CA PRO A 408 5.73 -4.11 -32.38
C PRO A 408 6.98 -4.38 -31.54
N ASP A 409 8.06 -3.64 -31.75
CA ASP A 409 9.32 -3.83 -31.00
C ASP A 409 9.19 -3.49 -29.51
N ASP A 410 8.41 -2.46 -29.18
CA ASP A 410 8.17 -2.05 -27.79
C ASP A 410 7.18 -2.99 -27.10
N ARG A 411 6.14 -3.43 -27.82
CA ARG A 411 5.21 -4.46 -27.34
C ARG A 411 5.95 -5.76 -27.01
N ASN A 412 6.74 -6.28 -27.95
CA ASN A 412 7.52 -7.51 -27.77
C ASN A 412 8.48 -7.38 -26.58
N PHE A 413 9.13 -6.22 -26.43
CA PHE A 413 10.02 -5.95 -25.29
C PHE A 413 9.27 -5.93 -23.96
N MET A 414 8.09 -5.31 -23.90
CA MET A 414 7.25 -5.26 -22.70
C MET A 414 6.70 -6.64 -22.33
N GLU A 415 6.23 -7.42 -23.31
CA GLU A 415 5.77 -8.80 -23.13
C GLU A 415 6.89 -9.72 -22.62
N ALA A 416 8.08 -9.66 -23.23
CA ALA A 416 9.25 -10.40 -22.76
C ALA A 416 9.70 -9.96 -21.35
N SER A 417 9.37 -8.72 -20.98
CA SER A 417 9.61 -8.17 -19.65
C SER A 417 8.55 -8.58 -18.62
N GLU A 418 7.48 -9.28 -18.97
CA GLU A 418 6.52 -9.74 -17.96
C GLU A 418 7.05 -10.93 -17.15
N GLY A 419 6.82 -10.91 -15.84
CA GLY A 419 7.11 -12.06 -14.95
C GLY A 419 7.77 -11.69 -13.63
N LEU A 420 8.50 -10.57 -13.60
CA LEU A 420 9.12 -10.00 -12.42
C LEU A 420 8.83 -8.49 -12.36
N GLY A 421 8.70 -7.96 -11.15
CA GLY A 421 8.65 -6.52 -10.89
C GLY A 421 9.97 -5.81 -11.26
N ASN A 422 9.90 -4.49 -11.48
CA ASN A 422 11.04 -3.73 -12.02
C ASN A 422 12.34 -3.86 -11.20
N SER A 423 12.27 -3.71 -9.87
CA SER A 423 13.45 -3.89 -9.00
C SER A 423 13.89 -5.36 -8.93
N GLN A 424 12.93 -6.30 -8.91
CA GLN A 424 13.20 -7.74 -8.80
C GLN A 424 14.02 -8.27 -9.98
N LYS A 425 13.83 -7.69 -11.17
CA LYS A 425 14.64 -8.02 -12.35
C LYS A 425 16.13 -7.86 -12.08
N ALA A 426 16.51 -6.75 -11.44
CA ALA A 426 17.89 -6.48 -11.09
C ALA A 426 18.37 -7.37 -9.94
N GLU A 427 17.52 -7.64 -8.94
CA GLU A 427 17.78 -8.62 -7.86
C GLU A 427 18.18 -9.98 -8.42
N VAL A 428 17.35 -10.55 -9.30
CA VAL A 428 17.60 -11.85 -9.94
C VAL A 428 18.88 -11.84 -10.76
N ALA A 429 19.11 -10.80 -11.55
CA ALA A 429 20.32 -10.68 -12.36
C ALA A 429 21.59 -10.52 -11.50
N TRP A 430 21.47 -9.92 -10.30
CA TRP A 430 22.55 -9.83 -9.34
C TRP A 430 22.86 -11.18 -8.69
N LEU A 431 21.83 -11.94 -8.29
CA LEU A 431 22.00 -13.31 -7.77
C LEU A 431 22.76 -14.19 -8.79
N GLU A 432 22.38 -14.10 -10.06
CA GLU A 432 23.03 -14.82 -11.16
C GLU A 432 24.48 -14.38 -11.36
N ARG A 433 24.76 -13.07 -11.31
CA ARG A 433 26.13 -12.53 -11.37
C ARG A 433 27.00 -13.06 -10.23
N LYS A 434 26.45 -13.20 -9.02
CA LYS A 434 27.14 -13.73 -7.85
C LYS A 434 27.29 -15.25 -7.86
N GLY A 435 26.57 -15.95 -8.75
CA GLY A 435 26.54 -17.40 -8.79
C GLY A 435 25.74 -18.02 -7.64
N TYR A 436 24.82 -17.26 -7.03
CA TYR A 436 23.96 -17.77 -5.97
C TYR A 436 22.84 -18.61 -6.57
N ALA A 437 22.71 -19.86 -6.10
CA ALA A 437 21.62 -20.74 -6.50
C ALA A 437 20.30 -20.26 -5.88
N TYR A 438 19.23 -20.34 -6.66
CA TYR A 438 17.88 -20.03 -6.18
C TYR A 438 16.83 -20.91 -6.89
N THR A 439 15.74 -21.20 -6.19
CA THR A 439 14.58 -21.92 -6.70
C THR A 439 13.56 -20.94 -7.27
N ARG A 440 13.01 -21.21 -8.45
CA ARG A 440 11.96 -20.38 -9.07
C ARG A 440 10.61 -20.87 -8.61
N VAL A 441 9.77 -19.97 -8.11
CA VAL A 441 8.44 -20.30 -7.60
C VAL A 441 7.40 -19.41 -8.29
N ASP A 442 6.26 -19.98 -8.66
CA ASP A 442 5.13 -19.23 -9.19
C ASP A 442 4.28 -18.72 -8.02
N VAL A 443 3.99 -17.41 -7.96
CA VAL A 443 3.19 -16.83 -6.87
C VAL A 443 1.78 -17.41 -6.80
N ALA A 444 1.26 -18.01 -7.87
CA ALA A 444 -0.02 -18.70 -7.85
C ALA A 444 -0.08 -19.81 -6.79
N THR A 445 1.06 -20.42 -6.42
CA THR A 445 1.11 -21.42 -5.33
C THR A 445 0.73 -20.84 -3.97
N TRP A 446 0.89 -19.52 -3.78
CA TRP A 446 0.49 -18.79 -2.58
C TRP A 446 -0.95 -18.31 -2.64
N LEU A 447 -1.48 -18.08 -3.83
CA LEU A 447 -2.88 -17.64 -4.02
C LEU A 447 -3.86 -18.81 -3.95
N SER A 448 -3.43 -20.02 -4.38
CA SER A 448 -4.30 -21.17 -4.66
C SER A 448 -4.81 -21.98 -3.45
N LYS A 449 -4.39 -21.71 -2.22
CA LYS A 449 -4.80 -22.51 -1.04
C LYS A 449 -5.81 -21.77 -0.17
N ASP A 450 -7.04 -22.26 -0.16
CA ASP A 450 -7.99 -22.33 0.95
C ASP A 450 -7.99 -21.11 1.90
N TYR A 451 -8.36 -19.95 1.38
CA TYR A 451 -8.78 -18.85 2.27
C TYR A 451 -10.19 -19.07 2.84
N ASP A 452 -10.93 -20.04 2.30
CA ASP A 452 -12.31 -20.33 2.71
C ASP A 452 -12.38 -21.07 4.07
N ASP A 453 -11.30 -21.71 4.52
CA ASP A 453 -11.24 -22.45 5.79
C ASP A 453 -10.70 -21.64 6.97
N ILE A 454 -10.07 -20.48 6.73
CA ILE A 454 -9.84 -19.49 7.79
C ILE A 454 -11.14 -18.70 7.94
N VAL A 455 -12.16 -19.42 8.41
CA VAL A 455 -13.36 -18.86 9.00
C VAL A 455 -12.87 -17.80 9.98
N LEU A 456 -13.09 -16.53 9.62
CA LEU A 456 -13.21 -15.46 10.60
C LEU A 456 -14.25 -15.99 11.60
N GLU A 457 -13.80 -16.59 12.70
CA GLU A 457 -14.70 -16.98 13.77
C GLU A 457 -15.57 -15.74 14.03
N PRO A 458 -16.89 -15.82 13.77
CA PRO A 458 -17.73 -14.65 13.79
C PRO A 458 -17.67 -14.14 15.21
N GLU A 459 -16.95 -13.02 15.42
CA GLU A 459 -16.67 -12.37 16.71
C GLU A 459 -17.54 -12.98 17.80
N SER A 460 -17.06 -14.07 18.41
CA SER A 460 -17.82 -14.76 19.42
C SER A 460 -17.78 -13.81 20.60
N ARG A 461 -18.77 -12.90 20.67
CA ARG A 461 -19.03 -11.88 21.69
C ARG A 461 -18.02 -11.97 22.82
N SER A 462 -16.81 -11.49 22.56
CA SER A 462 -15.77 -11.47 23.57
C SER A 462 -16.23 -10.33 24.47
N SER A 463 -16.91 -10.71 25.55
CA SER A 463 -17.07 -9.91 26.74
C SER A 463 -15.70 -9.31 27.05
N LEU A 464 -15.53 -8.03 26.71
CA LEU A 464 -14.46 -7.20 27.23
C LEU A 464 -14.34 -7.54 28.72
N PRO A 465 -13.15 -7.90 29.23
CA PRO A 465 -12.98 -8.01 30.66
C PRO A 465 -13.26 -6.61 31.23
N THR A 466 -14.35 -6.49 31.98
CA THR A 466 -14.57 -5.35 32.87
C THR A 466 -13.51 -5.41 33.96
N ALA A 467 -12.31 -4.96 33.63
CA ALA A 467 -11.25 -4.68 34.58
C ALA A 467 -11.59 -3.38 35.33
N TYR A 468 -12.66 -3.41 36.13
CA TYR A 468 -12.90 -2.47 37.22
C TYR A 468 -13.74 -3.18 38.28
N GLY A 469 -13.09 -4.09 39.00
CA GLY A 469 -13.65 -4.81 40.13
C GLY A 469 -12.63 -4.91 41.25
N SER A 470 -12.89 -4.17 42.33
CA SER A 470 -12.39 -4.38 43.69
C SER A 470 -11.02 -3.79 44.07
N SER A 471 -11.04 -2.54 44.53
CA SER A 471 -10.27 -2.12 45.71
C SER A 471 -11.13 -1.20 46.57
N LYS A 472 -12.05 -1.82 47.32
CA LYS A 472 -12.77 -1.18 48.43
C LYS A 472 -13.15 -2.26 49.43
N LYS A 473 -12.18 -2.64 50.26
CA LYS A 473 -12.34 -3.22 51.61
C LYS A 473 -10.96 -3.59 52.16
N LEU A 474 -10.21 -2.59 52.62
CA LEU A 474 -9.15 -2.78 53.63
C LEU A 474 -8.78 -1.46 54.32
N VAL A 475 -9.76 -0.78 54.92
CA VAL A 475 -9.53 0.22 55.98
C VAL A 475 -10.69 0.10 56.96
N GLU A 476 -10.58 -0.86 57.88
CA GLU A 476 -11.28 -0.95 59.17
C GLU A 476 -10.76 -2.20 59.90
N SER A 477 -9.51 -2.11 60.39
CA SER A 477 -8.95 -2.80 61.55
C SER A 477 -7.42 -2.66 61.51
N LEU A 478 -6.87 -2.17 62.62
CA LEU A 478 -5.60 -1.43 62.77
C LEU A 478 -5.73 0.05 62.40
#